data_AF-A0A1Q6RQ66-F1
#
_entry.id   AF-A0A1Q6RQ66-F1
#
_cell.length_a   1.000
_cell.length_b   1.000
_cell.length_c   1.000
_cell.angle_alpha   90.00
_cell.angle_beta   90.00
_cell.angle_gamma   90.00
#
_symmetry.space_group_name_H-M   'P 1'
#
loop_
_entity.id
_entity.type
_entity.pdbx_description
1 polymer ?
#
loop_
_entity_poly.entity_id
_entity_poly.type
_entity_poly.pdbx_seq_one_letter_code
_entity_poly.pdbx_strand_id
1 'polypeptide(L)'
;MTMAIFRMPYIPLVSVIIAVTALVPVVGAFVGCVLGAFFILVDNPLQALTFVAMFLILQQLENNLIYPRVVGTSIGLPGMWVLVAVTIGGELMGVFGMLLMIPLASVLYTLAREFTDKRLAQRNIPEEKLQDHPPELQSRFKQNRERKKRRRLQKMKEQFLKNQKEKEDQ
;
A
#
# COMPACT_ATOMS: atom_id res chain seq x y z
N MET A 1 -5.23 22.65 -7.27
CA MET A 1 -5.29 23.68 -6.20
C MET A 1 -3.91 24.08 -5.68
N THR A 2 -3.00 23.15 -5.39
CA THR A 2 -1.69 23.47 -4.79
C THR A 2 -0.86 24.48 -5.60
N MET A 3 -0.85 24.39 -6.93
CA MET A 3 -0.16 25.37 -7.79
C MET A 3 -0.72 26.80 -7.69
N ALA A 4 -2.03 26.94 -7.52
CA ALA A 4 -2.68 28.25 -7.39
C ALA A 4 -2.30 28.94 -6.08
N ILE A 5 -2.16 28.15 -5.00
CA ILE A 5 -1.72 28.65 -3.69
C ILE A 5 -0.28 29.18 -3.76
N PHE A 6 0.59 28.50 -4.52
CA PHE A 6 1.99 28.89 -4.70
C PHE A 6 2.22 29.91 -5.84
N ARG A 7 1.15 30.40 -6.48
CA ARG A 7 1.21 31.35 -7.61
C ARG A 7 2.20 30.94 -8.71
N MET A 8 2.24 29.64 -9.04
CA MET A 8 3.08 29.14 -10.13
C MET A 8 2.51 29.55 -11.50
N PRO A 9 3.35 29.81 -12.51
CA PRO A 9 2.92 30.11 -13.87
C PRO A 9 2.33 28.86 -14.56
N TYR A 10 1.57 29.06 -15.64
CA TYR A 10 1.00 28.00 -16.49
C TYR A 10 0.03 27.01 -15.82
N ILE A 11 -0.63 27.40 -14.73
CA ILE A 11 -1.60 26.58 -13.99
C ILE A 11 -2.63 25.88 -14.90
N PRO A 12 -3.37 26.56 -15.80
CA PRO A 12 -4.40 25.89 -16.58
C PRO A 12 -3.81 24.86 -17.55
N LEU A 13 -2.67 25.17 -18.17
CA LEU A 13 -2.00 24.27 -19.12
C LEU A 13 -1.52 23.00 -18.42
N VAL A 14 -0.78 23.15 -17.32
CA VAL A 14 -0.22 22.01 -16.58
C VAL A 14 -1.34 21.17 -15.97
N SER A 15 -2.40 21.80 -15.47
CA SER A 15 -3.54 21.07 -14.89
C SER A 15 -4.27 20.21 -15.93
N VAL A 16 -4.46 20.72 -17.16
CA VAL A 16 -5.10 19.96 -18.25
C VAL A 16 -4.20 18.79 -18.67
N ILE A 17 -2.90 19.00 -18.81
CA ILE A 17 -1.94 17.93 -19.15
C ILE A 17 -1.97 16.84 -18.07
N ILE A 18 -1.91 17.21 -16.80
CA ILE A 18 -1.98 16.26 -15.68
C ILE A 18 -3.33 15.52 -15.70
N ALA A 19 -4.44 16.21 -15.92
CA ALA A 19 -5.76 15.58 -15.97
C ALA A 19 -5.88 14.55 -17.11
N VAL A 20 -5.38 14.88 -18.30
CA VAL A 20 -5.40 13.96 -19.45
C VAL A 20 -4.43 12.80 -19.25
N THR A 21 -3.22 13.07 -18.76
CA THR A 21 -2.22 12.01 -18.55
C THR A 21 -2.62 11.07 -17.42
N ALA A 22 -3.29 11.55 -16.37
CA ALA A 22 -3.80 10.75 -15.26
C ALA A 22 -4.81 9.66 -15.66
N LEU A 23 -5.37 9.71 -16.88
CA LEU A 23 -6.17 8.62 -17.44
C LEU A 23 -5.34 7.34 -17.66
N VAL A 24 -4.02 7.45 -17.86
CA VAL A 24 -3.11 6.31 -17.98
C VAL A 24 -2.55 5.97 -16.60
N PRO A 25 -2.93 4.82 -16.01
CA PRO A 25 -2.47 4.44 -14.68
C PRO A 25 -0.95 4.30 -14.62
N VAL A 26 -0.36 4.70 -13.50
CA VAL A 26 1.10 4.70 -13.23
C VAL A 26 1.88 5.69 -14.11
N VAL A 27 1.81 5.57 -15.43
CA VAL A 27 2.58 6.36 -16.40
C VAL A 27 2.13 7.82 -16.42
N GLY A 28 0.83 8.07 -16.24
CA GLY A 28 0.24 9.39 -16.28
C GLY A 28 0.86 10.40 -15.31
N ALA A 29 1.10 9.96 -14.08
CA ALA A 29 1.72 10.80 -13.06
C ALA A 29 3.14 11.22 -13.43
N PHE A 30 3.94 10.29 -14.00
CA PHE A 30 5.30 10.59 -14.44
C PHE A 30 5.31 11.54 -15.63
N VAL A 31 4.50 11.29 -16.65
CA VAL A 31 4.43 12.14 -17.85
C VAL A 31 3.92 13.53 -17.49
N GLY A 32 2.86 13.62 -16.67
CA GLY A 32 2.32 14.89 -16.19
C GLY A 32 3.33 15.69 -15.35
N CYS A 33 4.12 15.02 -14.50
CA CYS A 33 5.20 15.64 -13.75
C CYS A 33 6.29 16.18 -14.67
N VAL A 34 6.78 15.37 -15.61
CA VAL A 34 7.87 15.76 -16.53
C VAL A 34 7.44 16.94 -17.39
N LEU A 35 6.25 16.87 -18.02
CA LEU A 35 5.74 17.94 -18.86
C LEU A 35 5.44 19.20 -18.04
N GLY A 36 4.81 19.05 -16.87
CA GLY A 36 4.53 20.17 -15.97
C GLY A 36 5.80 20.87 -15.48
N ALA A 37 6.80 20.09 -15.07
CA ALA A 37 8.10 20.60 -14.65
C ALA A 37 8.82 21.29 -15.81
N PHE A 38 8.78 20.72 -17.02
CA PHE A 38 9.37 21.31 -18.21
C PHE A 38 8.77 22.68 -18.53
N PHE A 39 7.44 22.83 -18.52
CA PHE A 39 6.80 24.12 -18.78
C PHE A 39 7.14 25.18 -17.72
N ILE A 40 7.17 24.80 -16.45
CA ILE A 40 7.53 25.74 -15.37
C ILE A 40 9.02 26.09 -15.44
N LEU A 41 9.87 25.14 -15.82
CA LEU A 41 11.32 25.31 -15.93
C LEU A 41 11.71 26.38 -16.96
N VAL A 42 10.95 26.47 -18.06
CA VAL A 42 11.18 27.48 -19.12
C VAL A 42 11.05 28.91 -18.60
N ASP A 43 10.16 29.15 -17.62
CA ASP A 43 9.91 30.49 -17.07
C ASP A 43 10.66 30.74 -15.75
N ASN A 44 10.64 29.77 -14.83
CA ASN A 44 11.30 29.89 -13.55
C ASN A 44 11.88 28.55 -13.04
N PRO A 45 13.21 28.37 -13.09
CA PRO A 45 13.84 27.11 -12.70
C PRO A 45 13.71 26.81 -11.19
N LEU A 46 13.67 27.86 -10.35
CA LEU A 46 13.53 27.70 -8.91
C LEU A 46 12.13 27.18 -8.53
N GLN A 47 11.10 27.65 -9.25
CA GLN A 47 9.73 27.17 -9.07
C GLN A 47 9.54 25.77 -9.64
N ALA A 48 10.22 25.42 -10.74
CA ALA A 48 10.18 24.06 -11.30
C ALA A 48 10.71 23.02 -10.31
N LEU A 49 11.83 23.32 -9.62
CA LEU A 49 12.36 22.45 -8.57
C LEU A 49 11.36 22.30 -7.41
N THR A 50 10.77 23.41 -6.99
CA THR A 50 9.74 23.43 -5.94
C THR A 50 8.51 22.60 -6.34
N PHE A 51 8.09 22.69 -7.60
CA PHE A 51 6.99 21.89 -8.14
C PHE A 51 7.29 20.40 -8.08
N VAL A 52 8.45 19.97 -8.57
CA VAL A 52 8.84 18.55 -8.56
C VAL A 52 8.92 18.01 -7.14
N ALA A 53 9.56 18.74 -6.22
CA ALA A 53 9.65 18.34 -4.83
C ALA A 53 8.26 18.18 -4.18
N MET A 54 7.37 19.14 -4.40
CA MET A 54 5.99 19.09 -3.89
C MET A 54 5.18 17.95 -4.54
N PHE A 55 5.33 17.74 -5.85
CA PHE A 55 4.65 16.67 -6.57
C PHE A 55 5.09 15.29 -6.06
N LEU A 56 6.39 15.10 -5.82
CA LEU A 56 6.90 13.86 -5.24
C LEU A 56 6.35 13.61 -3.83
N ILE A 57 6.32 14.64 -2.96
CA ILE A 57 5.72 14.52 -1.63
C ILE A 57 4.24 14.13 -1.72
N LEU A 58 3.50 14.76 -2.63
CA LEU A 58 2.09 14.45 -2.87
C LEU A 58 1.92 13.00 -3.36
N GLN A 59 2.75 12.56 -4.30
CA GLN A 59 2.73 11.19 -4.81
C GLN A 59 3.05 10.15 -3.73
N GLN A 60 4.01 10.44 -2.85
CA GLN A 60 4.31 9.55 -1.73
C GLN A 60 3.15 9.46 -0.75
N LEU A 61 2.45 10.57 -0.49
CA LEU A 61 1.25 10.58 0.35
C LEU A 61 0.12 9.77 -0.28
N GLU A 62 -0.09 9.94 -1.59
CA GLU A 62 -1.07 9.16 -2.35
C GLU A 62 -0.77 7.67 -2.28
N ASN A 63 0.44 7.27 -2.66
CA ASN A 63 0.81 5.86 -2.77
C ASN A 63 0.88 5.14 -1.43
N ASN A 64 1.29 5.82 -0.36
CA ASN A 64 1.57 5.17 0.93
C ASN A 64 0.47 5.38 1.98
N LEU A 65 -0.35 6.43 1.89
CA LEU A 65 -1.34 6.76 2.92
C LEU A 65 -2.77 6.80 2.39
N ILE A 66 -2.99 7.50 1.27
CA ILE A 66 -4.35 7.68 0.72
C ILE A 66 -4.79 6.38 0.05
N TYR A 67 -3.96 5.81 -0.82
CA TYR A 67 -4.28 4.61 -1.58
C TYR A 67 -4.66 3.44 -0.65
N PRO A 68 -3.85 3.03 0.35
CA PRO A 68 -4.24 1.93 1.23
C PRO A 68 -5.51 2.20 2.05
N ARG A 69 -5.82 3.47 2.31
CA ARG A 69 -7.01 3.85 3.09
C ARG A 69 -8.28 3.89 2.25
N VAL A 70 -8.17 4.25 0.96
CA VAL A 70 -9.30 4.36 0.04
C VAL A 70 -9.64 3.01 -0.60
N VAL A 71 -8.62 2.26 -1.06
CA VAL A 71 -8.84 0.97 -1.73
C VAL A 71 -8.70 -0.24 -0.80
N GLY A 72 -8.26 -0.03 0.44
CA GLY A 72 -7.98 -1.11 1.40
C GLY A 72 -6.80 -1.99 0.97
N THR A 73 -6.54 -3.06 1.73
CA THR A 73 -5.59 -4.15 1.38
C THR A 73 -6.04 -4.98 0.17
N SER A 74 -7.08 -4.55 -0.54
CA SER A 74 -8.06 -5.44 -1.20
C SER A 74 -7.82 -5.70 -2.68
N ILE A 75 -6.87 -5.02 -3.31
CA ILE A 75 -6.60 -5.30 -4.73
C ILE A 75 -5.76 -6.57 -4.85
N GLY A 76 -4.90 -6.85 -3.85
CA GLY A 76 -4.12 -8.09 -3.73
C GLY A 76 -3.22 -8.43 -4.92
N LEU A 77 -3.22 -7.58 -5.95
CA LEU A 77 -2.68 -7.81 -7.26
C LEU A 77 -1.25 -7.26 -7.28
N PRO A 78 -0.23 -8.10 -7.50
CA PRO A 78 1.14 -7.63 -7.66
C PRO A 78 1.23 -6.58 -8.78
N GLY A 79 2.05 -5.54 -8.59
CA GLY A 79 2.21 -4.46 -9.59
C GLY A 79 2.60 -4.96 -10.98
N MET A 80 3.27 -6.12 -11.08
CA MET A 80 3.55 -6.78 -12.35
C MET A 80 2.27 -7.10 -13.15
N TRP A 81 1.23 -7.60 -12.50
CA TRP A 81 -0.04 -7.90 -13.16
C TRP A 81 -0.80 -6.65 -13.57
N VAL A 82 -0.65 -5.54 -12.83
CA VAL A 82 -1.18 -4.23 -13.24
C VAL A 82 -0.53 -3.79 -14.56
N LEU A 83 0.78 -3.95 -14.70
CA LEU A 83 1.50 -3.60 -15.94
C LEU A 83 1.06 -4.47 -17.12
N VAL A 84 0.86 -5.78 -16.89
CA VAL A 84 0.31 -6.69 -17.90
C VAL A 84 -1.11 -6.27 -18.30
N ALA A 85 -1.97 -5.98 -17.33
CA ALA A 85 -3.34 -5.54 -17.58
C ALA A 85 -3.39 -4.22 -18.37
N VAL A 86 -2.54 -3.25 -18.03
CA VAL A 86 -2.43 -1.97 -18.76
C VAL A 86 -1.94 -2.20 -20.18
N THR A 87 -0.96 -3.08 -20.38
CA THR A 87 -0.43 -3.38 -21.73
C THR A 87 -1.51 -4.01 -22.60
N ILE A 88 -2.18 -5.06 -22.11
CA ILE A 88 -3.24 -5.75 -22.86
C ILE A 88 -4.46 -4.85 -23.06
N GLY A 89 -4.89 -4.13 -22.03
CA GLY A 89 -6.02 -3.20 -22.10
C GLY A 89 -5.75 -2.03 -23.05
N GLY A 90 -4.51 -1.53 -23.07
CA GLY A 90 -4.05 -0.48 -23.97
C GLY A 90 -4.15 -0.88 -25.45
N GLU A 91 -3.73 -2.08 -25.79
CA GLU A 91 -3.83 -2.59 -27.17
C GLU A 91 -5.29 -2.82 -27.62
N LEU A 92 -6.18 -3.21 -26.70
CA LEU A 92 -7.57 -3.54 -27.03
C LEU A 92 -8.45 -2.31 -27.28
N MET A 93 -8.45 -1.34 -26.36
CA MET A 93 -9.35 -0.19 -26.39
C MET A 93 -8.64 1.12 -25.98
N GLY A 94 -7.32 1.15 -26.05
CA GLY A 94 -6.52 2.30 -25.60
C GLY A 94 -6.72 2.57 -24.12
N VAL A 95 -6.86 3.85 -23.79
CA VAL A 95 -7.01 4.36 -22.42
C VAL A 95 -8.20 3.73 -21.68
N PHE A 96 -9.34 3.57 -22.34
CA PHE A 96 -10.52 2.94 -21.73
C PHE A 96 -10.27 1.48 -21.37
N GLY A 97 -9.55 0.75 -22.24
CA GLY A 97 -9.18 -0.63 -21.99
C GLY A 97 -8.21 -0.77 -20.82
N MET A 98 -7.27 0.17 -20.64
CA MET A 98 -6.38 0.19 -19.48
C MET A 98 -7.15 0.30 -18.16
N LEU A 99 -8.15 1.18 -18.09
CA LEU A 99 -8.96 1.37 -16.88
C LEU A 99 -9.82 0.15 -16.55
N LEU A 100 -10.42 -0.49 -17.56
CA LEU A 100 -11.28 -1.67 -17.37
C LEU A 100 -10.50 -2.95 -17.12
N MET A 101 -9.30 -3.10 -17.71
CA MET A 101 -8.51 -4.32 -17.57
C MET A 101 -7.91 -4.49 -16.17
N ILE A 102 -7.62 -3.40 -15.45
CA ILE A 102 -7.10 -3.46 -14.07
C ILE A 102 -8.06 -4.19 -13.10
N PRO A 103 -9.32 -3.77 -12.93
CA PRO A 103 -10.25 -4.49 -12.04
C PRO A 103 -10.54 -5.90 -12.55
N LEU A 104 -10.58 -6.10 -13.88
CA LEU A 104 -10.79 -7.43 -14.46
C LEU A 104 -9.63 -8.39 -14.12
N ALA A 105 -8.39 -7.93 -14.24
CA ALA A 105 -7.20 -8.68 -13.86
C ALA A 105 -7.18 -8.96 -12.35
N SER A 106 -7.62 -8.02 -11.52
CA SER A 106 -7.75 -8.20 -10.07
C SER A 106 -8.70 -9.35 -9.72
N VAL A 107 -9.86 -9.41 -10.38
CA VAL A 107 -10.84 -10.50 -10.18
C VAL A 107 -10.26 -11.83 -10.66
N LEU A 108 -9.68 -11.87 -11.86
CA LEU A 108 -9.08 -13.09 -12.42
C LEU A 108 -7.96 -13.64 -11.53
N TYR A 109 -7.07 -12.77 -11.05
CA TYR A 109 -5.99 -13.15 -10.15
C TYR A 109 -6.52 -13.70 -8.82
N THR A 110 -7.56 -13.07 -8.26
CA THR A 110 -8.17 -13.52 -7.01
C THR A 110 -8.79 -14.92 -7.17
N LEU A 111 -9.50 -15.16 -8.27
CA LEU A 111 -10.07 -16.48 -8.58
C LEU A 111 -8.98 -17.54 -8.80
N ALA A 112 -7.91 -17.20 -9.51
CA ALA A 112 -6.79 -18.10 -9.75
C ALA A 112 -6.07 -18.48 -8.44
N ARG A 113 -5.88 -17.50 -7.56
CA ARG A 113 -5.33 -17.71 -6.22
C ARG A 113 -6.22 -18.63 -5.39
N GLU A 114 -7.51 -18.34 -5.32
CA GLU A 114 -8.46 -19.16 -4.56
C GLU A 114 -8.56 -20.60 -5.09
N PHE A 115 -8.49 -20.79 -6.41
CA PHE A 115 -8.45 -22.12 -7.01
C PHE A 115 -7.18 -22.89 -6.64
N THR A 116 -6.03 -22.20 -6.63
CA THR A 116 -4.74 -22.78 -6.25
C THR A 116 -4.74 -23.17 -4.77
N ASP A 117 -5.24 -22.29 -3.89
CA ASP A 117 -5.35 -22.55 -2.46
C ASP A 117 -6.26 -23.75 -2.16
N LYS A 118 -7.40 -23.87 -2.85
CA LYS A 118 -8.29 -25.04 -2.76
C LYS A 118 -7.60 -26.34 -3.16
N ARG A 119 -6.75 -26.31 -4.19
CA ARG A 119 -5.97 -27.48 -4.64
C ARG A 119 -4.86 -27.86 -3.65
N LEU A 120 -4.23 -26.88 -3.00
CA LEU A 120 -3.22 -27.13 -1.97
C LEU A 120 -3.85 -27.70 -0.69
N ALA A 121 -5.04 -27.23 -0.31
CA ALA A 121 -5.80 -27.76 0.82
C ALA A 121 -6.13 -29.25 0.63
N GLN A 122 -6.48 -29.66 -0.60
CA GLN A 122 -6.74 -31.08 -0.92
C GLN A 122 -5.50 -31.97 -0.80
N ARG A 123 -4.28 -31.42 -0.89
CA ARG A 123 -3.03 -32.15 -0.69
C ARG A 123 -2.59 -32.21 0.78
N ASN A 124 -3.40 -31.71 1.72
CA ASN A 124 -3.12 -31.72 3.16
C ASN A 124 -1.75 -31.11 3.51
N ILE A 125 -1.30 -30.13 2.70
CA ILE A 125 -0.07 -29.39 3.01
C ILE A 125 -0.37 -28.53 4.24
N PRO A 126 0.40 -28.65 5.33
CA PRO A 126 0.17 -27.86 6.53
C PRO A 126 0.16 -26.37 6.18
N GLU A 127 -0.90 -25.66 6.58
CA GLU A 127 -1.05 -24.18 6.47
C GLU A 127 0.20 -23.43 6.97
N GLU A 128 0.97 -24.06 7.88
CA GLU A 128 2.24 -23.57 8.40
C GLU A 128 3.33 -23.40 7.34
N LYS A 129 3.35 -24.23 6.27
CA LYS A 129 4.30 -24.12 5.15
C LYS A 129 3.89 -23.13 4.06
N LEU A 130 2.64 -22.67 4.09
CA LEU A 130 2.06 -21.73 3.13
C LEU A 130 2.29 -20.27 3.52
N GLN A 131 2.76 -20.02 4.74
CA GLN A 131 3.04 -18.68 5.25
C GLN A 131 4.47 -18.28 4.89
N ASP A 132 4.66 -17.05 4.40
CA ASP A 132 5.98 -16.44 4.09
C ASP A 132 6.89 -16.26 5.32
N HIS A 133 6.45 -16.71 6.51
CA HIS A 133 7.20 -16.62 7.75
C HIS A 133 7.50 -18.03 8.27
N PRO A 134 8.72 -18.30 8.75
CA PRO A 134 9.07 -19.62 9.27
C PRO A 134 8.10 -20.05 10.38
N PRO A 135 7.53 -21.28 10.30
CA PRO A 135 6.73 -21.93 11.35
C PRO A 135 7.24 -21.70 12.78
N GLU A 136 8.56 -21.81 12.94
CA GLU A 136 9.26 -21.71 14.22
C GLU A 136 9.18 -20.30 14.84
N LEU A 137 9.02 -19.27 14.02
CA LEU A 137 9.01 -17.89 14.49
C LEU A 137 7.68 -17.54 15.15
N GLN A 138 6.56 -18.00 14.59
CA GLN A 138 5.23 -17.78 15.18
C GLN A 138 5.07 -18.52 16.51
N SER A 139 5.50 -19.78 16.56
CA SER A 139 5.48 -20.56 17.79
C SER A 139 6.34 -19.92 18.89
N ARG A 140 7.53 -19.41 18.55
CA ARG A 140 8.38 -18.61 19.47
C ARG A 140 7.68 -17.35 19.98
N PHE A 141 7.00 -16.58 19.13
CA PHE A 141 6.26 -15.38 19.57
C PHE A 141 5.11 -15.73 20.52
N LYS A 142 4.32 -16.77 20.19
CA LYS A 142 3.23 -17.27 21.03
C LYS A 142 3.79 -17.73 22.39
N GLN A 143 4.88 -18.49 22.38
CA GLN A 143 5.56 -18.99 23.57
C GLN A 143 6.15 -17.87 24.44
N ASN A 144 6.76 -16.84 23.82
CA ASN A 144 7.29 -15.69 24.54
C ASN A 144 6.17 -14.85 25.18
N ARG A 145 5.02 -14.71 24.50
CA ARG A 145 3.84 -14.03 25.04
C ARG A 145 3.25 -14.78 26.24
N GLU A 146 3.12 -16.10 26.13
CA GLU A 146 2.74 -17.01 27.22
C GLU A 146 3.70 -16.91 28.42
N ARG A 147 5.01 -16.99 28.18
CA ARG A 147 6.05 -16.83 29.22
C ARG A 147 5.93 -15.49 29.94
N LYS A 148 5.75 -14.39 29.19
CA LYS A 148 5.62 -13.04 29.76
C LYS A 148 4.34 -12.91 30.59
N LYS A 149 3.23 -13.52 30.14
CA LYS A 149 1.96 -13.56 30.87
C LYS A 149 2.10 -14.36 32.18
N ARG A 150 2.72 -15.55 32.15
CA ARG A 150 2.97 -16.37 33.34
C ARG A 150 3.85 -15.66 34.38
N ARG A 151 4.93 -15.01 33.94
CA ARG A 151 5.79 -14.20 34.83
C ARG A 151 5.03 -13.05 35.49
N ARG A 152 4.13 -12.39 34.75
CA ARG A 152 3.27 -11.33 35.32
C ARG A 152 2.28 -11.90 36.33
N LEU A 153 1.64 -13.03 36.02
CA LEU A 153 0.73 -13.70 36.96
C LEU A 153 1.46 -14.15 38.24
N GLN A 154 2.67 -14.69 38.13
CA GLN A 154 3.48 -15.07 39.30
C GLN A 154 3.81 -13.86 40.15
N LYS A 155 4.31 -12.77 39.55
CA LYS A 155 4.58 -11.52 40.28
C LYS A 155 3.33 -10.95 40.95
N MET A 156 2.19 -10.96 40.26
CA MET A 156 0.91 -10.53 40.84
C MET A 156 0.47 -11.42 41.99
N LYS A 157 0.61 -12.76 41.87
CA LYS A 157 0.30 -13.71 42.94
C LYS A 157 1.23 -13.50 44.15
N GLU A 158 2.53 -13.36 43.93
CA GLU A 158 3.50 -13.07 45.00
C GLU A 158 3.19 -11.76 45.71
N GLN A 159 2.89 -10.70 44.95
CA GLN A 159 2.53 -9.40 45.50
C GLN A 159 1.20 -9.46 46.27
N PHE A 160 0.22 -10.21 45.78
CA PHE A 160 -1.05 -10.42 46.46
C PHE A 160 -0.89 -11.20 47.77
N LEU A 161 -0.09 -12.28 47.76
CA LEU A 161 0.21 -13.08 48.95
C LEU A 161 1.00 -12.27 49.99
N LYS A 162 1.94 -11.42 49.56
CA LYS A 162 2.69 -10.54 50.45
C LYS A 162 1.76 -9.52 51.14
N ASN A 163 0.85 -8.90 50.37
CA ASN A 163 -0.13 -7.97 50.91
C ASN A 163 -1.16 -8.64 51.84
N GLN A 164 -1.43 -9.94 51.71
CA GLN A 164 -2.27 -10.66 52.67
C GLN A 164 -1.54 -10.95 53.98
N LYS A 165 -0.27 -11.38 53.93
CA LYS A 165 0.53 -11.59 55.14
C LYS A 165 0.73 -10.30 55.95
N GLU A 166 1.04 -9.18 55.28
CA GLU A 166 1.14 -7.87 55.94
C GLU A 166 -0.17 -7.42 56.61
N LYS A 167 -1.33 -7.96 56.19
CA LYS A 167 -2.64 -7.70 56.82
C LYS A 167 -2.98 -8.67 57.94
N GLU A 168 -2.35 -9.83 58.02
CA GLU A 168 -2.54 -10.82 59.11
C GLU A 168 -1.60 -10.55 60.29
N ASP A 169 -0.44 -9.93 60.05
CA ASP A 169 0.54 -9.53 61.07
C ASP A 169 0.22 -8.15 61.74
N GLN A 170 -0.87 -7.48 61.32
CA GLN A 170 -1.38 -6.21 61.85
C GLN A 170 -2.65 -6.41 62.68
#